data_AF-A0A958UCH2-F1
#
_entry.id   AF-A0A958UCH2-F1
#
_cell.length_a   1.000
_cell.length_b   1.000
_cell.length_c   1.000
_cell.angle_alpha   90.00
_cell.angle_beta   90.00
_cell.angle_gamma   90.00
#
_symmetry.space_group_name_H-M   'P 1'
#
loop_
_entity.id
_entity.type
_entity.pdbx_description
1 polymer ?
#
loop_
_entity_poly.entity_id
_entity_poly.type
_entity_poly.pdbx_seq_one_letter_code
_entity_poly.pdbx_strand_id
1 'polypeptide(L)'
;MKKQLLSILTIVMVSNLFAQHTVTVKKGDDKNFTYFTIQGDTTKYSFKATVANYENRFEDAAKYTIKGIEKGEFKKPQNAYYDAACYYALTKKYNEASQCLLKSIENGWDDLGHLEHDPDLQELKTSQEWKENITPRLQAYYKYNNKELAKLFANDQNARLSGQINDDLAVQDSIRRQIVLKMESNKELKSGHDYYKAAMIMHHGHTINDYKRAEILIQKALNSKNVHHMAPWLSAAIKDRLLLKEGKPQWYGTQAMTFFNGKMALDPKTIDTTAVTPQKRIELNAPKIETLREYIKNFKANNK
;
A
#
# COMPACT_ATOMS: atom_id res chain seq x y z
N MET A 1 18.19 -8.38 7.58
CA MET A 1 17.36 -7.98 6.42
C MET A 1 16.56 -6.73 6.80
N LYS A 2 16.70 -5.64 6.03
CA LYS A 2 16.01 -4.37 6.30
C LYS A 2 14.51 -4.54 6.09
N LYS A 3 13.71 -4.40 7.16
CA LYS A 3 12.26 -4.23 7.08
C LYS A 3 11.93 -2.79 6.73
N GLN A 4 11.27 -2.57 5.60
CA GLN A 4 10.42 -1.41 5.39
C GLN A 4 9.03 -1.95 5.05
N LEU A 5 8.07 -1.72 5.95
CA LEU A 5 6.67 -2.01 5.68
C LEU A 5 6.27 -1.27 4.41
N LEU A 6 5.42 -1.90 3.60
CA LEU A 6 4.49 -1.20 2.72
C LEU A 6 3.56 -0.38 3.62
N SER A 7 4.09 0.72 4.13
CA SER A 7 3.29 1.77 4.71
C SER A 7 2.57 2.33 3.50
N ILE A 8 1.31 1.96 3.30
CA ILE A 8 0.38 2.94 2.75
C ILE A 8 0.61 4.15 3.65
N LEU A 9 1.31 5.16 3.12
CA LEU A 9 1.58 6.42 3.79
C LEU A 9 0.21 7.07 3.94
N THR A 10 -0.53 6.58 4.93
CA THR A 10 -1.72 7.21 5.44
C THR A 10 -1.15 8.43 6.11
N ILE A 11 -1.15 9.55 5.38
CA ILE A 11 -0.88 10.85 5.96
C ILE A 11 -1.88 10.96 7.11
N VAL A 12 -1.39 10.72 8.33
CA VAL A 12 -2.13 11.00 9.55
C VAL A 12 -2.22 12.52 9.60
N MET A 13 -3.32 13.04 9.06
CA MET A 13 -3.65 14.43 9.27
C MET A 13 -4.24 14.60 10.65
N VAL A 14 -3.58 15.51 11.35
CA VAL A 14 -3.91 16.05 12.66
C VAL A 14 -5.36 16.54 12.66
N SER A 15 -6.17 16.03 13.58
CA SER A 15 -7.34 16.74 14.08
C SER A 15 -7.52 16.44 15.57
N ASN A 16 -7.34 17.51 16.34
CA ASN A 16 -7.72 17.85 17.71
C ASN A 16 -8.10 16.80 18.79
N LEU A 17 -7.47 17.00 19.96
CA LEU A 17 -7.98 16.85 21.33
C LEU A 17 -8.27 15.43 21.87
N PHE A 18 -7.32 14.51 21.74
CA PHE A 18 -7.05 13.51 22.78
C PHE A 18 -5.54 13.43 22.95
N ALA A 19 -5.03 13.13 24.14
CA ALA A 19 -3.61 13.17 24.47
C ALA A 19 -2.79 12.29 23.50
N GLN A 20 -2.33 12.90 22.39
CA GLN A 20 -1.44 12.28 21.43
C GLN A 20 -0.09 12.19 22.11
N HIS A 21 0.19 11.02 22.68
CA HIS A 21 1.48 10.74 23.24
C HIS A 21 2.44 10.39 22.09
N THR A 22 3.70 10.73 22.30
CA THR A 22 4.77 10.47 21.35
C THR A 22 5.66 9.38 21.92
N VAL A 23 5.90 8.32 21.14
CA VAL A 23 6.86 7.26 21.47
C VAL A 23 8.01 7.34 20.48
N THR A 24 9.23 7.40 20.97
CA THR A 24 10.44 7.38 20.15
C THR A 24 11.10 6.01 20.23
N VAL A 25 11.26 5.36 19.07
CA VAL A 25 11.88 4.04 18.95
C VAL A 25 13.23 4.17 18.24
N LYS A 26 14.31 3.67 18.85
CA LYS A 26 15.63 3.53 18.20
C LYS A 26 15.64 2.23 17.40
N LYS A 27 15.96 2.29 16.10
CA LYS A 27 16.08 1.11 15.25
C LYS A 27 17.42 1.10 14.52
N GLY A 28 18.12 -0.03 14.59
CA GLY A 28 19.45 -0.21 14.03
C GLY A 28 20.43 -0.71 15.08
N ASP A 29 21.69 -0.89 14.69
CA ASP A 29 22.75 -1.25 15.64
C ASP A 29 23.33 -0.01 16.33
N ASP A 30 24.29 -0.20 17.23
CA ASP A 30 24.87 0.91 18.00
C ASP A 30 25.61 1.95 17.14
N LYS A 31 26.01 1.58 15.92
CA LYS A 31 26.77 2.43 14.99
C LYS A 31 25.90 3.04 13.90
N ASN A 32 24.80 2.39 13.54
CA ASN A 32 23.89 2.75 12.46
C ASN A 32 22.44 2.60 12.93
N PHE A 33 21.91 3.64 13.57
CA PHE A 33 20.52 3.68 14.02
C PHE A 33 19.77 4.91 13.51
N THR A 34 18.45 4.78 13.49
CA THR A 34 17.50 5.86 13.20
C THR A 34 16.45 5.89 14.29
N TYR A 35 16.10 7.09 14.74
CA TYR A 35 14.97 7.28 15.64
C TYR A 35 13.68 7.46 14.84
N PHE A 36 12.66 6.71 15.24
CA PHE A 36 11.32 6.81 14.69
C PHE A 36 10.39 7.38 15.76
N THR A 37 9.72 8.46 15.43
CA THR A 37 8.76 9.12 16.32
C THR A 37 7.35 8.75 15.89
N ILE A 38 6.65 8.03 16.77
CA ILE A 38 5.30 7.52 16.53
C ILE A 38 4.35 8.31 17.41
N GLN A 39 3.32 8.91 16.80
CA GLN A 39 2.31 9.69 17.50
C GLN A 39 0.96 8.99 17.42
N GLY A 40 0.22 8.97 18.53
CA GLY A 40 -1.11 8.37 18.57
C GLY A 40 -1.66 8.21 19.98
N ASP A 41 -2.80 7.54 20.07
CA ASP A 41 -3.49 7.25 21.33
C ASP A 41 -2.88 5.98 21.97
N THR A 42 -2.14 6.15 23.06
CA THR A 42 -1.45 5.07 23.79
C THR A 42 -2.40 4.06 24.42
N THR A 43 -3.69 4.37 24.54
CA THR A 43 -4.69 3.44 25.06
C THR A 43 -5.07 2.39 24.02
N LYS A 44 -4.98 2.73 22.73
CA LYS A 44 -5.37 1.89 21.59
C LYS A 44 -4.40 0.74 21.36
N TYR A 45 -4.94 -0.44 21.08
CA TYR A 45 -4.15 -1.61 20.74
C TYR A 45 -3.47 -1.48 19.36
N SER A 46 -4.12 -0.83 18.41
CA SER A 46 -3.55 -0.47 17.10
C SER A 46 -2.28 0.39 17.22
N PHE A 47 -2.25 1.33 18.16
CA PHE A 47 -1.04 2.11 18.47
C PHE A 47 0.05 1.23 19.09
N LYS A 48 -0.30 0.41 20.10
CA LYS A 48 0.64 -0.52 20.75
C LYS A 48 1.24 -1.53 19.76
N ALA A 49 0.44 -2.05 18.83
CA ALA A 49 0.89 -2.94 17.76
C ALA A 49 1.94 -2.26 16.87
N THR A 50 1.68 -1.00 16.49
CA THR A 50 2.62 -0.19 15.71
C THR A 50 3.94 -0.02 16.46
N VAL A 51 3.91 0.40 17.73
CA VAL A 51 5.12 0.54 18.55
C VAL A 51 5.89 -0.78 18.64
N ALA A 52 5.21 -1.88 18.98
CA ALA A 52 5.83 -3.20 19.09
C ALA A 52 6.50 -3.65 17.77
N ASN A 53 5.87 -3.37 16.62
CA ASN A 53 6.46 -3.66 15.31
C ASN A 53 7.77 -2.87 15.08
N TYR A 54 7.78 -1.56 15.39
CA TYR A 54 8.99 -0.74 15.24
C TYR A 54 10.13 -1.20 16.17
N GLU A 55 9.78 -1.75 17.34
CA GLU A 55 10.72 -2.35 18.30
C GLU A 55 11.12 -3.79 17.95
N ASN A 56 10.60 -4.35 16.86
CA ASN A 56 10.77 -5.75 16.44
C ASN A 56 10.21 -6.80 17.43
N ARG A 57 9.28 -6.41 18.32
CA ARG A 57 8.53 -7.32 19.20
C ARG A 57 7.34 -7.90 18.45
N PHE A 58 7.60 -8.74 17.43
CA PHE A 58 6.57 -9.18 16.48
C PHE A 58 5.45 -9.99 17.12
N GLU A 59 5.74 -10.83 18.12
CA GLU A 59 4.67 -11.56 18.82
C GLU A 59 3.73 -10.62 19.58
N ASP A 60 4.27 -9.59 20.23
CA ASP A 60 3.45 -8.58 20.90
C ASP A 60 2.66 -7.74 19.89
N ALA A 61 3.30 -7.38 18.77
CA ALA A 61 2.62 -6.69 17.67
C ALA A 61 1.42 -7.50 17.18
N ALA A 62 1.58 -8.81 16.95
CA ALA A 62 0.50 -9.70 16.54
C ALA A 62 -0.64 -9.74 17.59
N LYS A 63 -0.31 -9.95 18.87
CA LYS A 63 -1.29 -9.98 19.97
C LYS A 63 -2.06 -8.67 20.10
N TYR A 64 -1.37 -7.53 19.99
CA TYR A 64 -2.03 -6.22 20.03
C TYR A 64 -2.89 -5.99 18.79
N THR A 65 -2.44 -6.39 17.60
CA THR A 65 -3.26 -6.31 16.39
C THR A 65 -4.56 -7.10 16.54
N ILE A 66 -4.51 -8.34 17.02
CA ILE A 66 -5.72 -9.15 17.27
C ILE A 66 -6.65 -8.48 18.29
N LYS A 67 -6.13 -8.00 19.42
CA LYS A 67 -6.95 -7.27 20.41
C LYS A 67 -7.57 -5.99 19.83
N GLY A 68 -6.84 -5.27 18.97
CA GLY A 68 -7.36 -4.09 18.30
C GLY A 68 -8.50 -4.42 17.32
N ILE A 69 -8.44 -5.57 16.65
CA ILE A 69 -9.53 -6.06 15.81
C ILE A 69 -10.76 -6.37 16.67
N GLU A 70 -10.60 -7.08 17.78
CA GLU A 70 -11.69 -7.41 18.73
C GLU A 70 -12.36 -6.15 19.32
N LYS A 71 -11.60 -5.08 19.48
CA LYS A 71 -12.10 -3.77 19.96
C LYS A 71 -12.65 -2.88 18.85
N GLY A 72 -12.66 -3.33 17.60
CA GLY A 72 -13.16 -2.56 16.46
C GLY A 72 -12.31 -1.33 16.11
N GLU A 73 -11.01 -1.35 16.44
CA GLU A 73 -10.11 -0.22 16.19
C GLU A 73 -9.69 -0.09 14.72
N PHE A 74 -9.81 -1.18 13.94
CA PHE A 74 -9.42 -1.22 12.54
C PHE A 74 -10.63 -1.10 11.61
N LYS A 75 -10.65 -0.06 10.77
CA LYS A 75 -11.68 0.10 9.72
C LYS A 75 -11.63 -0.98 8.64
N LYS A 76 -10.44 -1.56 8.43
CA LYS A 76 -10.18 -2.65 7.47
C LYS A 76 -9.58 -3.83 8.23
N PRO A 77 -10.39 -4.62 8.96
CA PRO A 77 -9.90 -5.72 9.78
C PRO A 77 -9.14 -6.78 8.98
N GLN A 78 -9.47 -6.98 7.70
CA GLN A 78 -8.72 -7.86 6.80
C GLN A 78 -7.24 -7.47 6.69
N ASN A 79 -6.94 -6.17 6.59
CA ASN A 79 -5.56 -5.71 6.52
C ASN A 79 -4.83 -6.00 7.84
N ALA A 80 -5.50 -5.76 8.97
CA ALA A 80 -4.94 -6.02 10.29
C ALA A 80 -4.71 -7.52 10.54
N TYR A 81 -5.62 -8.39 10.08
CA TYR A 81 -5.41 -9.85 10.16
C TYR A 81 -4.19 -10.30 9.35
N TYR A 82 -3.99 -9.75 8.16
CA TYR A 82 -2.79 -10.03 7.38
C TYR A 82 -1.52 -9.51 8.08
N ASP A 83 -1.52 -8.30 8.63
CA ASP A 83 -0.37 -7.77 9.36
C ASP A 83 -0.01 -8.69 10.55
N ALA A 84 -1.02 -9.15 11.30
CA ALA A 84 -0.85 -10.13 12.36
C ALA A 84 -0.29 -11.46 11.85
N ALA A 85 -0.72 -11.92 10.68
CA ALA A 85 -0.18 -13.13 10.05
C ALA A 85 1.30 -13.00 9.72
N CYS A 86 1.73 -11.88 9.14
CA CYS A 86 3.14 -11.61 8.87
C CYS A 86 3.94 -11.62 10.16
N TYR A 87 3.47 -10.93 11.21
CA TYR A 87 4.11 -10.92 12.51
C TYR A 87 4.25 -12.32 13.13
N TYR A 88 3.22 -13.16 13.07
CA TYR A 88 3.29 -14.53 13.54
C TYR A 88 4.25 -15.39 12.71
N ALA A 89 4.23 -15.26 11.38
CA ALA A 89 5.14 -15.96 10.47
C ALA A 89 6.61 -15.64 10.79
N LEU A 90 6.93 -14.38 11.06
CA LEU A 90 8.27 -13.90 11.45
C LEU A 90 8.74 -14.49 12.79
N THR A 91 7.82 -14.94 13.63
CA THR A 91 8.11 -15.63 14.90
C THR A 91 7.91 -17.14 14.83
N LYS A 92 7.77 -17.69 13.62
CA LYS A 92 7.58 -19.12 13.34
C LYS A 92 6.32 -19.74 13.96
N LYS A 93 5.32 -18.92 14.26
CA LYS A 93 4.00 -19.36 14.74
C LYS A 93 3.08 -19.65 13.57
N TYR A 94 3.35 -20.74 12.86
CA TYR A 94 2.77 -21.00 11.54
C TYR A 94 1.27 -21.29 11.57
N ASN A 95 0.79 -21.99 12.58
CA ASN A 95 -0.64 -22.21 12.77
C ASN A 95 -1.40 -20.88 12.94
N GLU A 96 -0.96 -20.04 13.89
CA GLU A 96 -1.56 -18.72 14.11
C GLU A 96 -1.45 -17.81 12.89
N ALA A 97 -0.31 -17.83 12.20
CA ALA A 97 -0.11 -17.07 10.96
C ALA A 97 -1.10 -17.51 9.88
N SER A 98 -1.23 -18.81 9.62
CA SER A 98 -2.15 -19.34 8.61
C SER A 98 -3.61 -19.04 8.94
N GLN A 99 -4.01 -19.14 10.22
CA GLN A 99 -5.35 -18.79 10.68
C GLN A 99 -5.64 -17.29 10.50
N CYS A 100 -4.65 -16.43 10.76
CA CYS A 100 -4.79 -14.99 10.51
C CYS A 100 -4.92 -14.69 9.01
N LEU A 101 -4.17 -15.38 8.13
CA LEU A 101 -4.36 -15.26 6.67
C LEU A 101 -5.77 -15.70 6.25
N LEU A 102 -6.28 -16.81 6.78
CA LEU A 102 -7.66 -17.25 6.51
C LEU A 102 -8.68 -16.19 6.91
N LYS A 103 -8.57 -15.65 8.13
CA LYS A 103 -9.43 -14.56 8.60
C LYS A 103 -9.31 -13.31 7.73
N SER A 104 -8.12 -12.97 7.28
CA SER A 104 -7.91 -11.85 6.34
C SER A 104 -8.72 -12.05 5.05
N ILE A 105 -8.63 -13.24 4.46
CA ILE A 105 -9.35 -13.59 3.23
C ILE A 105 -10.88 -13.60 3.46
N GLU A 106 -11.33 -14.19 4.57
CA GLU A 106 -12.75 -14.22 4.95
C GLU A 106 -13.33 -12.82 5.20
N ASN A 107 -12.49 -11.87 5.65
CA ASN A 107 -12.86 -10.46 5.83
C ASN A 107 -12.69 -9.63 4.54
N GLY A 108 -12.49 -10.28 3.40
CA GLY A 108 -12.51 -9.64 2.08
C GLY A 108 -11.15 -9.19 1.55
N TRP A 109 -10.03 -9.69 2.09
CA TRP A 109 -8.75 -9.56 1.39
C TRP A 109 -8.77 -10.41 0.12
N ASP A 110 -8.56 -9.79 -1.03
CA ASP A 110 -8.67 -10.40 -2.35
C ASP A 110 -7.34 -10.50 -3.12
N ASP A 111 -6.28 -9.78 -2.75
CA ASP A 111 -4.99 -9.82 -3.44
C ASP A 111 -4.12 -11.02 -3.00
N LEU A 112 -4.55 -12.24 -3.36
CA LEU A 112 -3.85 -13.46 -2.94
C LEU A 112 -2.49 -13.65 -3.61
N GLY A 113 -2.29 -13.10 -4.81
CA GLY A 113 -0.99 -13.13 -5.48
C GLY A 113 0.12 -12.46 -4.67
N HIS A 114 -0.23 -11.47 -3.83
CA HIS A 114 0.70 -10.84 -2.90
C HIS A 114 1.32 -11.85 -1.91
N LEU A 115 0.53 -12.80 -1.41
CA LEU A 115 0.97 -13.76 -0.38
C LEU A 115 2.15 -14.62 -0.86
N GLU A 116 2.16 -15.05 -2.14
CA GLU A 116 3.25 -15.86 -2.70
C GLU A 116 4.59 -15.12 -2.77
N HIS A 117 4.58 -13.78 -2.77
CA HIS A 117 5.79 -12.97 -3.00
C HIS A 117 6.18 -12.09 -1.80
N ASP A 118 5.38 -12.12 -0.74
CA ASP A 118 5.69 -11.46 0.52
C ASP A 118 6.94 -12.10 1.19
N PRO A 119 7.99 -11.33 1.49
CA PRO A 119 9.17 -11.81 2.22
C PRO A 119 8.89 -12.26 3.65
N ASP A 120 7.92 -11.67 4.36
CA ASP A 120 7.63 -12.02 5.76
C ASP A 120 6.96 -13.40 5.88
N LEU A 121 6.37 -13.90 4.79
CA LEU A 121 5.70 -15.20 4.72
C LEU A 121 6.61 -16.32 4.16
N GLN A 122 7.89 -16.05 3.86
CA GLN A 122 8.76 -17.03 3.18
C GLN A 122 8.93 -18.33 3.95
N GLU A 123 9.17 -18.27 5.27
CA GLU A 123 9.27 -19.48 6.08
C GLU A 123 7.92 -20.20 6.17
N LEU A 124 6.82 -19.45 6.35
CA LEU A 124 5.46 -20.01 6.41
C LEU A 124 5.10 -20.81 5.15
N LYS A 125 5.53 -20.40 3.96
CA LYS A 125 5.25 -21.12 2.70
C LYS A 125 5.74 -22.56 2.67
N THR A 126 6.73 -22.90 3.49
CA THR A 126 7.28 -24.27 3.58
C THR A 126 6.52 -25.16 4.57
N SER A 127 5.72 -24.56 5.44
CA SER A 127 4.95 -25.22 6.51
C SER A 127 3.82 -26.09 5.97
N GLN A 128 3.33 -27.01 6.81
CA GLN A 128 2.17 -27.83 6.49
C GLN A 128 0.89 -26.98 6.47
N GLU A 129 0.79 -26.02 7.39
CA GLU A 129 -0.34 -25.12 7.54
C GLU A 129 -0.56 -24.25 6.31
N TRP A 130 0.51 -23.81 5.65
CA TRP A 130 0.39 -23.13 4.36
C TRP A 130 -0.16 -24.04 3.25
N LYS A 131 0.35 -25.27 3.16
CA LYS A 131 -0.07 -26.24 2.15
C LYS A 131 -1.55 -26.59 2.30
N GLU A 132 -2.02 -26.71 3.53
CA GLU A 132 -3.42 -27.04 3.82
C GLU A 132 -4.35 -25.84 3.65
N ASN A 133 -3.98 -24.68 4.19
CA ASN A 133 -4.89 -23.55 4.32
C ASN A 133 -4.81 -22.55 3.16
N ILE A 134 -3.61 -22.30 2.62
CA ILE A 134 -3.37 -21.18 1.68
C ILE A 134 -3.20 -21.66 0.25
N THR A 135 -2.46 -22.75 0.01
CA THR A 135 -2.21 -23.28 -1.34
C THR A 135 -3.51 -23.53 -2.14
N PRO A 136 -4.59 -24.13 -1.61
CA PRO A 136 -5.82 -24.32 -2.37
C PRO A 136 -6.46 -23.01 -2.82
N ARG A 137 -6.35 -21.96 -1.99
CA ARG A 137 -6.90 -20.62 -2.29
C ARG A 137 -6.09 -19.92 -3.37
N LEU A 138 -4.76 -20.05 -3.33
CA LEU A 138 -3.88 -19.57 -4.41
C LEU A 138 -4.15 -20.28 -5.74
N GLN A 139 -4.32 -21.60 -5.71
CA GLN A 139 -4.69 -22.36 -6.90
C GLN A 139 -6.03 -21.87 -7.48
N ALA A 140 -7.04 -21.64 -6.63
CA ALA A 140 -8.31 -21.06 -7.05
C ALA A 140 -8.16 -19.65 -7.63
N TYR A 141 -7.34 -18.80 -7.01
CA TYR A 141 -7.02 -17.46 -7.50
C TYR A 141 -6.41 -17.50 -8.90
N TYR A 142 -5.41 -18.35 -9.14
CA TYR A 142 -4.74 -18.43 -10.44
C TYR A 142 -5.52 -19.16 -11.55
N LYS A 143 -6.70 -19.71 -11.26
CA LYS A 143 -7.64 -20.14 -12.33
C LYS A 143 -8.12 -18.95 -13.17
N TYR A 144 -8.16 -17.75 -12.59
CA TYR A 144 -8.72 -16.55 -13.21
C TYR A 144 -7.74 -15.39 -13.35
N ASN A 145 -6.58 -15.47 -12.69
CA ASN A 145 -5.60 -14.40 -12.63
C ASN A 145 -4.25 -14.87 -13.18
N ASN A 146 -3.52 -13.98 -13.83
CA ASN A 146 -2.24 -14.28 -14.47
C ASN A 146 -1.12 -14.37 -13.41
N LYS A 147 -0.54 -15.57 -13.25
CA LYS A 147 0.52 -15.82 -12.27
C LYS A 147 1.81 -15.05 -12.54
N GLU A 148 2.23 -14.98 -13.81
CA GLU A 148 3.45 -14.25 -14.18
C GLU A 148 3.29 -12.74 -13.96
N LEU A 149 2.10 -12.19 -14.23
CA LEU A 149 1.81 -10.80 -13.93
C LEU A 149 1.78 -10.51 -12.42
N ALA A 150 1.26 -11.43 -11.61
CA ALA A 150 1.30 -11.32 -10.16
C ALA A 150 2.74 -11.25 -9.64
N LYS A 151 3.63 -12.10 -10.16
CA LYS A 151 5.07 -12.07 -9.88
C LYS A 151 5.72 -10.77 -10.35
N LEU A 152 5.40 -10.31 -11.56
CA LEU A 152 5.92 -9.06 -12.12
C LEU A 152 5.55 -7.86 -11.25
N PHE A 153 4.30 -7.79 -10.83
CA PHE A 153 3.78 -6.77 -9.91
C PHE A 153 4.44 -6.86 -8.54
N ALA A 154 4.60 -8.05 -7.97
CA ALA A 154 5.26 -8.18 -6.67
C ALA A 154 6.72 -7.74 -6.73
N ASN A 155 7.45 -8.09 -7.78
CA ASN A 155 8.81 -7.60 -8.01
C ASN A 155 8.86 -6.08 -8.16
N ASP A 156 7.89 -5.50 -8.87
CA ASP A 156 7.73 -4.05 -8.97
C ASP A 156 7.60 -3.42 -7.57
N GLN A 157 6.60 -3.84 -6.79
CA GLN A 157 6.34 -3.30 -5.46
C GLN A 157 7.50 -3.53 -4.48
N ASN A 158 8.08 -4.73 -4.45
CA ASN A 158 9.20 -5.08 -3.58
C ASN A 158 10.45 -4.25 -3.85
N ALA A 159 10.70 -3.87 -5.11
CA ALA A 159 11.83 -3.02 -5.44
C ALA A 159 11.72 -1.63 -4.77
N ARG A 160 10.50 -1.11 -4.57
CA ARG A 160 10.25 0.14 -3.84
C ARG A 160 10.39 -0.02 -2.33
N LEU A 161 10.10 -1.21 -1.79
CA LEU A 161 10.30 -1.52 -0.36
C LEU A 161 11.77 -1.56 0.06
N SER A 162 12.70 -1.71 -0.88
CA SER A 162 14.14 -1.67 -0.57
C SER A 162 14.64 -0.28 -0.15
N GLY A 163 13.85 0.77 -0.45
CA GLY A 163 14.21 2.18 -0.25
C GLY A 163 15.28 2.69 -1.22
N GLN A 164 15.76 1.87 -2.15
CA GLN A 164 16.74 2.25 -3.17
C GLN A 164 16.00 2.65 -4.45
N ILE A 165 15.66 3.93 -4.55
CA ILE A 165 15.20 4.53 -5.81
C ILE A 165 16.46 5.00 -6.56
N ASN A 166 16.89 4.22 -7.56
CA ASN A 166 18.09 4.48 -8.36
C ASN A 166 17.80 4.24 -9.86
N ASP A 167 18.79 4.48 -10.72
CA ASP A 167 18.64 4.30 -12.17
C ASP A 167 18.31 2.85 -12.56
N ASP A 168 18.79 1.87 -11.78
CA ASP A 168 18.44 0.45 -11.98
C ASP A 168 16.92 0.25 -11.83
N LEU A 169 16.29 0.87 -10.83
CA LEU A 169 14.84 0.81 -10.65
C LEU A 169 14.08 1.29 -11.89
N ALA A 170 14.50 2.40 -12.50
CA ALA A 170 13.87 2.96 -13.69
C ALA A 170 14.04 2.04 -14.92
N VAL A 171 15.20 1.40 -15.05
CA VAL A 171 15.46 0.38 -16.09
C VAL A 171 14.54 -0.82 -15.88
N GLN A 172 14.45 -1.35 -14.66
CA GLN A 172 13.58 -2.47 -14.34
C GLN A 172 12.09 -2.13 -14.57
N ASP A 173 11.65 -0.92 -14.23
CA ASP A 173 10.30 -0.44 -14.53
C ASP A 173 10.03 -0.44 -16.03
N SER A 174 11.00 0.01 -16.84
CA SER A 174 10.90 0.00 -18.30
C SER A 174 10.70 -1.41 -18.85
N ILE A 175 11.51 -2.36 -18.37
CA ILE A 175 11.41 -3.78 -18.75
C ILE A 175 10.02 -4.34 -18.40
N ARG A 176 9.55 -4.11 -17.17
CA ARG A 176 8.22 -4.57 -16.73
C ARG A 176 7.10 -4.00 -17.59
N ARG A 177 7.16 -2.72 -17.96
CA ARG A 177 6.16 -2.10 -18.85
C ARG A 177 6.13 -2.78 -20.21
N GLN A 178 7.28 -3.08 -20.81
CA GLN A 178 7.32 -3.79 -22.10
C GLN A 178 6.69 -5.19 -22.01
N ILE A 179 6.93 -5.92 -20.91
CA ILE A 179 6.29 -7.22 -20.67
C ILE A 179 4.77 -7.06 -20.55
N VAL A 180 4.28 -6.08 -19.79
CA VAL A 180 2.84 -5.80 -19.66
C VAL A 180 2.20 -5.46 -21.01
N LEU A 181 2.84 -4.62 -21.82
CA LEU A 181 2.36 -4.28 -23.15
C LEU A 181 2.27 -5.52 -24.06
N LYS A 182 3.24 -6.43 -23.96
CA LYS A 182 3.23 -7.71 -24.70
C LYS A 182 2.07 -8.59 -24.22
N MET A 183 1.92 -8.79 -22.92
CA MET A 183 0.81 -9.55 -22.32
C MET A 183 -0.55 -8.98 -22.74
N GLU A 184 -0.70 -7.66 -22.74
CA GLU A 184 -1.93 -7.00 -23.20
C GLU A 184 -2.19 -7.27 -24.69
N SER A 185 -1.16 -7.14 -25.54
CA SER A 185 -1.29 -7.41 -26.98
C SER A 185 -1.68 -8.87 -27.28
N ASN A 186 -1.21 -9.80 -26.46
CA ASN A 186 -1.53 -11.22 -26.54
C ASN A 186 -2.87 -11.58 -25.89
N LYS A 187 -3.62 -10.60 -25.34
CA LYS A 187 -4.89 -10.80 -24.62
C LYS A 187 -4.76 -11.71 -23.39
N GLU A 188 -3.63 -11.63 -22.70
CA GLU A 188 -3.34 -12.45 -21.51
C GLU A 188 -3.92 -11.85 -20.21
N LEU A 189 -4.34 -10.58 -20.23
CA LEU A 189 -4.97 -9.88 -19.10
C LEU A 189 -6.48 -10.15 -19.11
N LYS A 190 -7.00 -10.84 -18.10
CA LYS A 190 -8.37 -11.38 -18.13
C LYS A 190 -9.26 -10.95 -16.97
N SER A 191 -8.68 -10.53 -15.85
CA SER A 191 -9.44 -10.19 -14.64
C SER A 191 -9.22 -8.74 -14.17
N GLY A 192 -10.06 -8.29 -13.24
CA GLY A 192 -9.87 -7.00 -12.58
C GLY A 192 -8.52 -6.90 -11.83
N HIS A 193 -8.03 -8.02 -11.29
CA HIS A 193 -6.71 -8.06 -10.64
C HIS A 193 -5.58 -7.96 -11.67
N ASP A 194 -5.70 -8.61 -12.83
CA ASP A 194 -4.70 -8.50 -13.89
C ASP A 194 -4.62 -7.05 -14.39
N TYR A 195 -5.76 -6.45 -14.69
CA TYR A 195 -5.81 -5.06 -15.15
C TYR A 195 -5.30 -4.07 -14.10
N TYR A 196 -5.62 -4.27 -12.82
CA TYR A 196 -5.08 -3.45 -11.73
C TYR A 196 -3.55 -3.56 -11.64
N LYS A 197 -3.01 -4.78 -11.65
CA LYS A 197 -1.56 -5.03 -11.54
C LYS A 197 -0.81 -4.46 -12.75
N ALA A 198 -1.35 -4.65 -13.95
CA ALA A 198 -0.84 -4.06 -15.17
C ALA A 198 -0.88 -2.52 -15.12
N ALA A 199 -1.99 -1.94 -14.63
CA ALA A 199 -2.12 -0.50 -14.48
C ALA A 199 -1.10 0.08 -13.49
N MET A 200 -0.80 -0.62 -12.38
CA MET A 200 0.23 -0.19 -11.42
C MET A 200 1.62 -0.15 -12.06
N ILE A 201 1.98 -1.19 -12.82
CA ILE A 201 3.26 -1.24 -13.52
C ILE A 201 3.37 -0.10 -14.55
N MET A 202 2.29 0.17 -15.31
CA MET A 202 2.26 1.29 -16.25
C MET A 202 2.26 2.65 -15.54
N HIS A 203 1.61 2.77 -14.38
CA HIS A 203 1.61 3.97 -13.54
C HIS A 203 3.02 4.38 -13.14
N HIS A 204 3.93 3.42 -12.99
CA HIS A 204 5.36 3.66 -12.73
C HIS A 204 6.19 4.05 -13.97
N GLY A 205 5.55 4.32 -15.11
CA GLY A 205 6.21 4.93 -16.27
C GLY A 205 6.55 6.41 -16.07
N HIS A 206 7.06 7.02 -17.15
CA HIS A 206 7.51 8.43 -17.14
C HIS A 206 6.96 9.25 -18.30
N THR A 207 6.22 8.63 -19.22
CA THR A 207 5.66 9.29 -20.40
C THR A 207 4.14 9.47 -20.28
N ILE A 208 3.59 10.41 -21.05
CA ILE A 208 2.14 10.60 -21.16
C ILE A 208 1.48 9.30 -21.66
N ASN A 209 2.11 8.58 -22.58
CA ASN A 209 1.58 7.32 -23.11
C ASN A 209 1.51 6.22 -22.06
N ASP A 210 2.51 6.12 -21.17
CA ASP A 210 2.47 5.18 -20.04
C ASP A 210 1.24 5.45 -19.15
N TYR A 211 1.02 6.72 -18.79
CA TYR A 211 -0.10 7.10 -17.93
C TYR A 211 -1.46 6.94 -18.60
N LYS A 212 -1.58 7.27 -19.90
CA LYS A 212 -2.82 7.01 -20.67
C LYS A 212 -3.12 5.52 -20.75
N ARG A 213 -2.11 4.68 -20.95
CA ARG A 213 -2.29 3.22 -20.94
C ARG A 213 -2.68 2.73 -19.54
N ALA A 214 -2.05 3.24 -18.49
CA ALA A 214 -2.45 2.95 -17.11
C ALA A 214 -3.91 3.32 -16.85
N GLU A 215 -4.37 4.48 -17.35
CA GLU A 215 -5.76 4.94 -17.25
C GLU A 215 -6.72 3.96 -17.94
N ILE A 216 -6.40 3.49 -19.16
CA ILE A 216 -7.21 2.49 -19.85
C ILE A 216 -7.30 1.18 -19.04
N LEU A 217 -6.17 0.69 -18.54
CA LEU A 217 -6.10 -0.55 -17.78
C LEU A 217 -6.88 -0.44 -16.45
N ILE A 218 -6.72 0.67 -15.72
CA ILE A 218 -7.42 0.82 -14.44
C ILE A 218 -8.94 0.94 -14.62
N GLN A 219 -9.42 1.56 -15.71
CA GLN A 219 -10.85 1.57 -16.02
C GLN A 219 -11.37 0.15 -16.32
N LYS A 220 -10.61 -0.70 -17.02
CA LYS A 220 -10.97 -2.12 -17.18
C LYS A 220 -11.04 -2.85 -15.84
N ALA A 221 -10.11 -2.56 -14.92
CA ALA A 221 -10.13 -3.12 -13.57
C ALA A 221 -11.38 -2.72 -12.77
N LEU A 222 -11.76 -1.44 -12.82
CA LEU A 222 -12.95 -0.89 -12.15
C LEU A 222 -14.27 -1.43 -12.72
N ASN A 223 -14.30 -1.74 -14.02
CA ASN A 223 -15.47 -2.30 -14.69
C ASN A 223 -15.54 -3.83 -14.64
N SER A 224 -14.57 -4.50 -13.99
CA SER A 224 -14.55 -5.95 -13.86
C SER A 224 -15.50 -6.42 -12.76
N LYS A 225 -16.02 -7.65 -12.89
CA LYS A 225 -16.91 -8.26 -11.88
C LYS A 225 -16.28 -8.29 -10.48
N ASN A 226 -14.99 -8.61 -10.40
CA ASN A 226 -14.20 -8.60 -9.17
C ASN A 226 -13.19 -7.46 -9.25
N VAL A 227 -13.57 -6.31 -8.68
CA VAL A 227 -12.73 -5.11 -8.65
C VAL A 227 -11.69 -5.26 -7.55
N HIS A 228 -10.42 -5.07 -7.89
CA HIS A 228 -9.35 -5.04 -6.90
C HIS A 228 -9.56 -3.87 -5.94
N HIS A 229 -9.52 -4.10 -4.62
CA HIS A 229 -9.87 -3.08 -3.61
C HIS A 229 -9.06 -1.77 -3.69
N MET A 230 -7.82 -1.82 -4.20
CA MET A 230 -6.96 -0.64 -4.45
C MET A 230 -7.18 0.05 -5.81
N ALA A 231 -7.95 -0.53 -6.73
CA ALA A 231 -8.17 0.04 -8.05
C ALA A 231 -8.80 1.46 -8.02
N PRO A 232 -9.75 1.78 -7.13
CA PRO A 232 -10.29 3.13 -7.03
C PRO A 232 -9.23 4.18 -6.71
N TRP A 233 -8.36 3.89 -5.74
CA TRP A 233 -7.27 4.80 -5.37
C TRP A 233 -6.24 4.94 -6.49
N LEU A 234 -5.88 3.83 -7.14
CA LEU A 234 -4.93 3.86 -8.25
C LEU A 234 -5.47 4.69 -9.43
N SER A 235 -6.78 4.69 -9.67
CA SER A 235 -7.39 5.55 -10.69
C SER A 235 -7.17 7.04 -10.40
N ALA A 236 -7.31 7.46 -9.14
CA ALA A 236 -7.01 8.83 -8.71
C ALA A 236 -5.50 9.15 -8.88
N ALA A 237 -4.63 8.22 -8.47
CA ALA A 237 -3.19 8.37 -8.57
C ALA A 237 -2.66 8.48 -10.02
N ILE A 238 -3.20 7.68 -10.93
CA ILE A 238 -2.88 7.76 -12.36
C ILE A 238 -3.31 9.11 -12.93
N LYS A 239 -4.52 9.59 -12.58
CA LYS A 239 -5.02 10.88 -13.06
C LYS A 239 -4.11 12.03 -12.63
N ASP A 240 -3.70 12.04 -11.37
CA ASP A 240 -2.79 13.05 -10.83
C ASP A 240 -1.43 13.03 -11.55
N ARG A 241 -0.83 11.84 -11.79
CA ARG A 241 0.43 11.75 -12.55
C ARG A 241 0.30 12.29 -13.97
N LEU A 242 -0.80 11.97 -14.65
CA LEU A 242 -1.05 12.46 -16.01
C LEU A 242 -1.19 13.99 -16.03
N LEU A 243 -1.99 14.56 -15.13
CA LEU A 243 -2.19 16.01 -15.02
C LEU A 243 -0.87 16.75 -14.78
N LEU A 244 -0.09 16.28 -13.81
CA LEU A 244 1.21 16.88 -13.50
C LEU A 244 2.18 16.79 -14.69
N LYS A 245 2.18 15.68 -15.43
CA LYS A 245 3.00 15.52 -16.64
C LYS A 245 2.58 16.46 -17.76
N GLU A 246 1.31 16.83 -17.83
CA GLU A 246 0.76 17.83 -18.76
C GLU A 246 0.92 19.28 -18.26
N GLY A 247 1.57 19.51 -17.10
CA GLY A 247 1.74 20.84 -16.52
C GLY A 247 0.47 21.40 -15.86
N LYS A 248 -0.51 20.54 -15.56
CA LYS A 248 -1.77 20.90 -14.90
C LYS A 248 -1.73 20.55 -13.40
N PRO A 249 -2.48 21.26 -12.56
CA PRO A 249 -2.63 20.88 -11.15
C PRO A 249 -3.30 19.51 -11.04
N GLN A 250 -2.81 18.70 -10.12
CA GLN A 250 -3.39 17.43 -9.73
C GLN A 250 -4.72 17.64 -9.00
N TRP A 251 -5.62 16.68 -9.12
CA TRP A 251 -6.97 16.78 -8.57
C TRP A 251 -7.08 16.14 -7.20
N TYR A 252 -6.47 14.97 -7.00
CA TYR A 252 -6.70 14.15 -5.83
C TYR A 252 -5.66 14.32 -4.73
N GLY A 253 -4.52 14.96 -5.02
CA GLY A 253 -3.47 15.23 -4.03
C GLY A 253 -2.70 13.96 -3.67
N THR A 254 -2.49 13.07 -4.64
CA THR A 254 -1.88 11.74 -4.44
C THR A 254 -0.41 11.68 -4.88
N GLN A 255 0.11 12.72 -5.54
CA GLN A 255 1.44 12.76 -6.16
C GLN A 255 2.17 14.09 -5.82
N ALA A 256 3.37 14.28 -6.39
CA ALA A 256 4.20 15.48 -6.23
C ALA A 256 4.61 15.78 -4.78
N MET A 257 5.36 14.84 -4.21
CA MET A 257 6.08 15.08 -2.97
C MET A 257 7.28 16.02 -3.22
N THR A 258 7.42 17.05 -2.40
CA THR A 258 8.54 18.00 -2.28
C THR A 258 9.19 17.86 -0.91
N PHE A 259 10.29 18.57 -0.64
CA PHE A 259 10.90 18.66 0.67
C PHE A 259 10.60 20.02 1.32
N PHE A 260 10.11 20.01 2.56
CA PHE A 260 9.81 21.17 3.38
C PHE A 260 10.36 20.96 4.79
N ASN A 261 11.22 21.87 5.27
CA ASN A 261 11.91 21.76 6.57
C ASN A 261 12.55 20.38 6.81
N GLY A 262 13.23 19.85 5.79
CA GLY A 262 13.86 18.53 5.83
C GLY A 262 12.89 17.33 5.83
N LYS A 263 11.58 17.55 5.64
CA LYS A 263 10.56 16.51 5.58
C LYS A 263 9.86 16.48 4.23
N MET A 264 9.49 15.28 3.79
CA MET A 264 8.72 15.12 2.57
C MET A 264 7.29 15.66 2.76
N ALA A 265 6.77 16.41 1.79
CA ALA A 265 5.51 17.16 1.88
C ALA A 265 4.86 17.23 0.49
N LEU A 266 3.53 17.25 0.36
CA LEU A 266 2.87 17.54 -0.93
C LEU A 266 3.04 19.00 -1.31
N ASP A 267 3.36 19.33 -2.57
CA ASP A 267 3.42 20.74 -3.01
C ASP A 267 2.00 21.32 -3.16
N PRO A 268 1.58 22.28 -2.31
CA PRO A 268 0.25 22.87 -2.37
C PRO A 268 -0.06 23.60 -3.68
N LYS A 269 0.96 24.11 -4.38
CA LYS A 269 0.76 24.85 -5.65
C LYS A 269 0.32 23.94 -6.78
N THR A 270 0.51 22.63 -6.61
CA THR A 270 0.18 21.64 -7.62
C THR A 270 -1.22 21.06 -7.45
N ILE A 271 -2.04 21.51 -6.50
CA ILE A 271 -3.32 20.88 -6.16
C ILE A 271 -4.51 21.80 -6.50
N ASP A 272 -5.44 21.30 -7.30
CA ASP A 272 -6.74 21.92 -7.52
C ASP A 272 -7.77 21.39 -6.52
N THR A 273 -8.17 22.23 -5.57
CA THR A 273 -9.13 21.87 -4.51
C THR A 273 -10.60 22.01 -4.90
N THR A 274 -10.88 22.34 -6.16
CA THR A 274 -12.22 22.57 -6.73
C THR A 274 -12.59 21.56 -7.82
N ALA A 275 -11.60 20.90 -8.44
CA ALA A 275 -11.80 20.00 -9.57
C ALA A 275 -12.70 18.77 -9.31
N VAL A 276 -12.80 18.30 -8.06
CA VAL A 276 -13.49 17.05 -7.72
C VAL A 276 -14.31 17.19 -6.45
N THR A 277 -15.56 16.69 -6.50
CA THR A 277 -16.49 16.70 -5.37
C THR A 277 -16.03 15.79 -4.22
N PRO A 278 -16.46 16.04 -2.97
CA PRO A 278 -16.20 15.14 -1.84
C PRO A 278 -16.67 13.71 -2.10
N GLN A 279 -17.85 13.55 -2.69
CA GLN A 279 -18.43 12.23 -2.99
C GLN A 279 -17.53 11.43 -3.93
N LYS A 280 -17.02 12.06 -5.01
CA LYS A 280 -16.14 11.37 -5.96
C LYS A 280 -14.81 10.96 -5.34
N ARG A 281 -14.28 11.74 -4.39
CA ARG A 281 -13.07 11.37 -3.63
C ARG A 281 -13.30 10.12 -2.79
N ILE A 282 -14.47 10.03 -2.13
CA ILE A 282 -14.85 8.84 -1.34
C ILE A 282 -14.94 7.61 -2.23
N GLU A 283 -15.62 7.72 -3.38
CA GLU A 283 -15.73 6.61 -4.35
C GLU A 283 -14.36 6.08 -4.79
N LEU A 284 -13.40 6.97 -5.00
CA LEU A 284 -12.05 6.62 -5.43
C LEU A 284 -11.10 6.32 -4.27
N ASN A 285 -11.57 6.26 -3.02
CA ASN A 285 -10.70 6.13 -1.84
C ASN A 285 -9.54 7.15 -1.83
N ALA A 286 -9.76 8.34 -2.41
CA ALA A 286 -8.79 9.41 -2.49
C ALA A 286 -8.78 10.24 -1.19
N PRO A 287 -7.71 11.01 -0.92
CA PRO A 287 -7.67 11.93 0.21
C PRO A 287 -8.89 12.87 0.23
N LYS A 288 -9.50 13.00 1.42
CA LYS A 288 -10.62 13.91 1.65
C LYS A 288 -10.20 15.35 1.37
N ILE A 289 -11.14 16.15 0.84
CA ILE A 289 -10.82 17.52 0.44
C ILE A 289 -10.59 18.43 1.65
N GLU A 290 -11.33 18.21 2.74
CA GLU A 290 -11.18 18.95 4.00
C GLU A 290 -9.78 18.78 4.55
N THR A 291 -9.32 17.52 4.56
CA THR A 291 -7.97 17.11 4.94
C THR A 291 -6.92 17.82 4.08
N LEU A 292 -7.02 17.77 2.74
CA LEU A 292 -6.09 18.50 1.87
C LEU A 292 -6.11 20.02 2.09
N ARG A 293 -7.29 20.63 2.27
CA ARG A 293 -7.40 22.08 2.51
C ARG A 293 -6.77 22.49 3.84
N GLU A 294 -6.95 21.70 4.88
CA GLU A 294 -6.31 21.91 6.18
C GLU A 294 -4.78 21.81 6.06
N TYR A 295 -4.28 20.80 5.36
CA TYR A 295 -2.85 20.70 5.04
C TYR A 295 -2.32 21.92 4.30
N ILE A 296 -3.00 22.36 3.24
CA ILE A 296 -2.59 23.54 2.46
C ILE A 296 -2.59 24.80 3.33
N LYS A 297 -3.59 24.97 4.20
CA LYS A 297 -3.68 26.09 5.15
C LYS A 297 -2.49 26.07 6.13
N ASN A 298 -2.21 24.92 6.74
CA ASN A 298 -1.11 24.76 7.68
C ASN A 298 0.25 24.96 6.99
N PHE A 299 0.39 24.46 5.76
CA PHE A 299 1.58 24.70 4.95
C PHE A 299 1.78 26.21 4.74
N LYS A 300 0.76 26.96 4.28
CA LYS A 300 0.85 28.42 4.09
C LYS A 300 1.16 29.18 5.38
N ALA A 301 0.55 28.81 6.50
CA ALA A 301 0.77 29.46 7.80
C ALA A 301 2.21 29.30 8.29
N ASN A 302 2.82 28.15 8.05
CA ASN A 302 4.22 27.87 8.41
C ASN A 302 5.23 28.43 7.37
N ASN A 303 4.76 29.16 6.35
CA ASN A 303 5.54 29.73 5.25
C ASN A 303 5.37 31.25 5.12
N LYS A 304 4.72 31.91 6.09
CA LYS A 304 4.73 33.36 6.26
C LYS A 304 5.77 33.73 7.30
#